data_AF-A0A374W5K9-F1
#
_entry.id   AF-A0A374W5K9-F1
#
_cell.length_a   1.000
_cell.length_b   1.000
_cell.length_c   1.000
_cell.angle_alpha   90.00
_cell.angle_beta   90.00
_cell.angle_gamma   90.00
#
_symmetry.space_group_name_H-M   'P 1'
#
loop_
_entity.id
_entity.type
_entity.pdbx_description
1 polymer ?
#
loop_
_entity_poly.entity_id
_entity_poly.type
_entity_poly.pdbx_seq_one_letter_code
_entity_poly.pdbx_strand_id
1 'polypeptide(L)'
;MKIHYFYRREYNKGFYNLEIVAWLEEKETSRLGHERLGFTRLERLRIFLSKDNEFYHNHQIEHEFAENSCMGHYAHTRKELFEAMKKHSLFPIDSRNYERFRKVAIALYHRQPLVDFSKFKGKQTYSIHQIIGD
;
A
#
# COMPACT_ATOMS: atom_id res chain seq x y z
N MET A 1 19.56 2.56 -14.87
CA MET A 1 18.41 1.98 -14.14
C MET A 1 18.29 2.69 -12.81
N LYS A 2 17.15 3.33 -12.51
CA LYS A 2 16.92 4.07 -11.27
C LYS A 2 15.58 3.66 -10.69
N ILE A 3 15.49 3.46 -9.39
CA ILE A 3 14.21 3.18 -8.71
C ILE A 3 13.76 4.44 -7.98
N HIS A 4 12.47 4.77 -8.10
CA HIS A 4 11.82 5.85 -7.38
C HIS A 4 10.89 5.25 -6.34
N TYR A 5 11.09 5.66 -5.09
CA TYR A 5 10.33 5.15 -3.95
C TYR A 5 9.40 6.23 -3.43
N PHE A 6 8.18 5.85 -3.11
CA PHE A 6 7.19 6.74 -2.53
C PHE A 6 6.49 6.10 -1.35
N TYR A 7 5.97 6.93 -0.46
CA TYR A 7 5.16 6.51 0.68
C TYR A 7 3.97 7.45 0.90
N ARG A 8 2.92 6.89 1.50
CA ARG A 8 1.83 7.63 2.12
C ARG A 8 1.65 7.07 3.51
N ARG A 9 1.60 7.96 4.50
CA ARG A 9 1.23 7.59 5.87
C ARG A 9 0.13 8.53 6.31
N GLU A 10 -0.99 7.95 6.70
CA GLU A 10 -2.10 8.70 7.26
C GLU A 10 -2.12 8.50 8.78
N TYR A 11 -2.17 9.60 9.52
CA TYR A 11 -2.35 9.51 10.95
C TYR A 11 -3.78 9.05 11.24
N ASN A 12 -3.89 7.90 11.88
CA ASN A 12 -5.13 7.44 12.47
C ASN A 12 -4.85 7.05 13.92
N LYS A 13 -5.69 7.50 14.86
CA LYS A 13 -5.51 7.19 16.29
C LYS A 13 -5.56 5.67 16.51
N GLY A 14 -6.54 4.99 15.92
CA GLY A 14 -6.78 3.56 16.10
C GLY A 14 -6.06 2.64 15.13
N PHE A 15 -5.50 3.16 14.02
CA PHE A 15 -4.96 2.33 12.94
C PHE A 15 -3.55 2.73 12.49
N TYR A 16 -2.74 1.74 12.13
CA TYR A 16 -1.58 1.93 11.27
C TYR A 16 -2.08 1.95 9.82
N ASN A 17 -1.97 3.10 9.14
CA ASN A 17 -2.32 3.26 7.73
C ASN A 17 -1.09 3.74 6.94
N LEU A 18 -0.54 2.84 6.14
CA LEU A 18 0.70 3.06 5.40
C LEU A 18 0.59 2.44 4.00
N GLU A 19 1.06 3.16 3.00
CA GLU A 19 1.30 2.67 1.65
C GLU A 19 2.74 3.02 1.24
N ILE A 20 3.43 2.07 0.61
CA ILE A 20 4.71 2.31 -0.06
C ILE A 20 4.64 1.75 -1.48
N VAL A 21 5.26 2.44 -2.45
CA VAL A 21 5.32 2.00 -3.84
C VAL A 21 6.69 2.28 -4.45
N ALA A 22 7.18 1.37 -5.28
CA ALA A 22 8.46 1.48 -5.98
C ALA A 22 8.26 1.38 -7.50
N TRP A 23 8.87 2.31 -8.24
CA TRP A 23 8.82 2.39 -9.69
C TRP A 23 10.22 2.32 -10.30
N LEU A 24 10.43 1.38 -11.23
CA LEU A 24 11.64 1.26 -12.02
C LEU A 24 11.60 2.24 -13.19
N GLU A 25 12.60 3.11 -13.30
CA GLU A 25 12.80 3.98 -14.45
C GLU A 25 13.69 3.29 -15.50
N GLU A 26 13.15 3.23 -16.71
CA GLU A 26 13.81 2.72 -17.91
C GLU A 26 13.67 3.72 -19.05
N LYS A 27 14.63 3.70 -19.98
CA LYS A 27 14.46 4.42 -21.24
C LYS A 27 13.62 3.56 -22.17
N GLU A 28 12.64 4.17 -22.83
CA GLU A 28 11.84 3.51 -23.85
C GLU A 28 11.75 4.37 -25.11
N THR A 29 11.61 3.71 -26.25
CA THR A 29 11.29 4.36 -27.52
C THR A 29 9.80 4.19 -27.77
N SER A 30 9.07 5.30 -27.89
CA SER A 30 7.66 5.28 -28.26
C SER A 30 7.44 4.63 -29.63
N ARG A 31 6.20 4.24 -29.94
CA ARG A 31 5.81 3.74 -31.27
C ARG A 31 6.09 4.73 -32.41
N LEU A 32 6.24 6.02 -32.09
CA LEU A 32 6.56 7.09 -33.04
C LEU A 32 8.07 7.38 -33.12
N GLY A 33 8.92 6.60 -32.44
CA GLY A 33 10.38 6.74 -32.48
C GLY A 33 10.95 7.75 -31.48
N HIS A 34 10.14 8.44 -30.68
CA HIS A 34 10.63 9.36 -29.66
C HIS A 34 11.17 8.62 -28.44
N GLU A 35 12.37 9.00 -27.98
CA GLU A 35 12.90 8.57 -26.69
C GLU A 35 12.13 9.23 -25.54
N ARG A 36 11.76 8.44 -24.54
CA ARG A 36 11.11 8.89 -23.32
C ARG A 36 11.45 7.97 -22.15
N LEU A 37 10.97 8.30 -20.96
CA LEU A 37 11.05 7.38 -19.82
C LEU A 37 9.81 6.49 -19.76
N GLY A 38 10.02 5.25 -19.37
CA GLY A 38 9.00 4.31 -18.93
C GLY A 38 9.15 4.07 -17.43
N PHE A 39 8.04 3.79 -16.75
CA PHE A 39 8.04 3.47 -15.32
C PHE A 39 7.27 2.19 -15.05
N THR A 40 7.96 1.15 -14.61
CA THR A 40 7.38 -0.17 -14.29
C THR A 40 7.21 -0.31 -12.78
N ARG A 41 6.02 -0.70 -12.29
CA ARG A 41 5.78 -0.91 -10.86
C ARG A 41 6.48 -2.18 -10.40
N LEU A 42 7.43 -2.04 -9.48
CA LEU A 42 8.15 -3.17 -8.89
C LEU A 42 7.40 -3.75 -7.69
N GLU A 43 6.92 -2.88 -6.81
CA GLU A 43 6.28 -3.27 -5.56
C GLU A 43 5.28 -2.19 -5.12
N ARG A 44 4.15 -2.64 -4.59
CA ARG A 44 3.20 -1.83 -3.83
C ARG A 44 2.83 -2.61 -2.57
N LEU A 45 3.00 -1.99 -1.41
CA LEU A 45 2.58 -2.55 -0.13
C LEU A 45 1.69 -1.54 0.58
N ARG A 46 0.45 -1.94 0.87
CA ARG A 46 -0.53 -1.17 1.64
C ARG A 46 -0.96 -1.97 2.86
N ILE A 47 -0.94 -1.31 4.01
CA ILE A 47 -1.46 -1.87 5.26
C ILE A 47 -2.46 -0.93 5.91
N PHE A 48 -3.51 -1.52 6.49
CA PHE A 48 -4.44 -0.87 7.39
C PHE A 48 -4.66 -1.80 8.57
N LEU A 49 -4.05 -1.53 9.72
CA LEU A 49 -4.01 -2.46 10.86
C LEU A 49 -4.49 -1.77 12.14
N SER A 50 -5.44 -2.36 12.87
CA SER A 50 -5.77 -1.93 14.24
C SER A 50 -4.52 -1.87 15.12
N LYS A 51 -4.37 -0.81 15.92
CA LYS A 51 -3.31 -0.69 16.93
C LYS A 51 -3.68 -1.36 18.25
N ASP A 52 -4.96 -1.31 18.58
CA ASP A 52 -5.55 -1.86 19.79
C ASP A 52 -6.56 -2.94 19.40
N ASN A 53 -6.60 -3.97 20.23
CA ASN A 53 -7.15 -5.28 20.00
C ASN A 53 -8.23 -5.65 21.04
N GLU A 54 -8.70 -4.68 21.84
CA GLU A 54 -9.66 -4.97 22.92
C GLU A 54 -11.12 -5.10 22.43
N PHE A 55 -11.54 -4.38 21.39
CA PHE A 55 -12.96 -4.30 21.00
C PHE A 55 -13.24 -4.55 19.51
N TYR A 56 -12.38 -4.11 18.59
CA TYR A 56 -12.59 -4.26 17.15
C TYR A 56 -11.27 -4.41 16.39
N HIS A 57 -11.17 -5.50 15.64
CA HIS A 57 -10.00 -5.81 14.80
C HIS A 57 -10.35 -5.63 13.34
N ASN A 58 -9.59 -4.80 12.63
CA ASN A 58 -9.66 -4.68 11.18
C ASN A 58 -8.24 -4.61 10.61
N HIS A 59 -7.89 -5.64 9.85
CA HIS A 59 -6.59 -5.79 9.23
C HIS A 59 -6.77 -5.98 7.72
N GLN A 60 -6.23 -5.06 6.94
CA GLN A 60 -6.05 -5.21 5.50
C GLN A 60 -4.57 -5.15 5.17
N ILE A 61 -4.11 -6.10 4.36
CA ILE A 61 -2.81 -6.05 3.69
C ILE A 61 -3.03 -6.30 2.19
N GLU A 62 -2.38 -5.48 1.38
CA GLU A 62 -2.26 -5.65 -0.07
C GLU A 62 -0.77 -5.55 -0.39
N HIS A 63 -0.20 -6.63 -0.90
CA HIS A 63 1.21 -6.69 -1.26
C HIS A 63 1.35 -7.21 -2.69
N GLU A 64 1.57 -6.28 -3.61
CA GLU A 64 1.74 -6.56 -5.03
C GLU A 64 3.22 -6.42 -5.39
N PHE A 65 3.80 -7.44 -6.04
CA PHE A 65 5.15 -7.39 -6.59
C PHE A 65 5.25 -8.36 -7.76
N ALA A 66 6.07 -8.01 -8.75
CA ALA A 66 6.36 -8.91 -9.87
C ALA A 66 7.73 -8.59 -10.46
N GLU A 67 8.54 -9.62 -10.70
CA GLU A 67 9.81 -9.50 -11.40
C GLU A 67 9.58 -9.07 -12.87
N ASN A 68 8.50 -9.58 -13.49
CA ASN A 68 8.06 -9.22 -14.84
C ASN A 68 6.68 -8.53 -14.79
N SER A 69 6.62 -7.37 -14.14
CA SER A 69 5.38 -6.60 -14.00
C SER A 69 4.94 -6.00 -15.35
N CYS A 70 3.70 -6.22 -15.76
CA CYS A 70 3.08 -5.51 -16.88
C CYS A 70 2.45 -4.16 -16.45
N MET A 71 2.60 -3.78 -15.18
CA MET A 71 2.04 -2.55 -14.63
C MET A 71 2.96 -1.36 -14.91
N GLY A 72 2.74 -0.70 -16.04
CA GLY A 72 3.39 0.57 -16.38
C GLY A 72 2.62 1.80 -15.87
N HIS A 73 3.34 2.87 -15.52
CA HIS A 73 2.76 4.18 -15.30
C HIS A 73 2.65 4.95 -16.62
N TYR A 74 1.63 5.80 -16.77
CA TYR A 74 1.44 6.65 -17.96
C TYR A 74 2.45 7.80 -18.08
N ALA A 75 3.38 7.95 -17.13
CA ALA A 75 4.29 9.09 -17.10
C ALA A 75 5.48 8.84 -18.04
N HIS A 76 5.95 9.89 -18.69
CA HIS A 76 7.07 9.87 -19.63
C HIS A 76 8.25 10.72 -19.18
N THR A 77 8.07 11.47 -18.09
CA THR A 77 9.13 12.20 -17.40
C THR A 77 9.08 11.94 -15.89
N ARG A 78 10.22 12.15 -15.19
CA ARG A 78 10.27 12.07 -13.72
C ARG A 78 9.33 13.07 -13.07
N LYS A 79 9.19 14.27 -13.66
CA LYS A 79 8.30 15.33 -13.16
C LYS A 79 6.85 14.86 -13.18
N GLU A 80 6.40 14.27 -14.29
CA GLU A 80 5.05 13.70 -14.41
C GLU A 80 4.81 12.58 -13.39
N LEU A 81 5.78 11.68 -13.20
CA LEU A 81 5.67 10.62 -12.19
C LEU A 81 5.47 11.23 -10.79
N PHE A 82 6.29 12.22 -10.41
CA PHE A 82 6.22 12.85 -9.09
C PHE A 82 4.92 13.61 -8.89
N GLU A 83 4.43 14.31 -9.91
CA GLU A 83 3.13 14.99 -9.88
C GLU A 83 1.98 13.99 -9.75
N ALA A 84 2.04 12.86 -10.46
CA ALA A 84 1.05 11.79 -10.35
C ALA A 84 1.04 11.17 -8.95
N MET A 85 2.21 10.83 -8.40
CA MET A 85 2.31 10.30 -7.03
C MET A 85 1.76 11.29 -6.01
N LYS A 86 2.09 12.59 -6.15
CA LYS A 86 1.59 13.65 -5.28
C LYS A 86 0.06 13.76 -5.30
N LYS A 87 -0.60 13.59 -6.46
CA LYS A 87 -2.08 13.56 -6.55
C LYS A 87 -2.70 12.45 -5.71
N HIS A 88 -1.98 11.35 -5.48
CA HIS A 88 -2.40 10.24 -4.62
C HIS A 88 -1.88 10.35 -3.18
N SER A 89 -1.34 11.50 -2.79
CA SER A 89 -0.68 11.73 -1.50
C SER A 89 0.52 10.81 -1.23
N LEU A 90 1.18 10.35 -2.29
CA LEU A 90 2.42 9.59 -2.22
C LEU A 90 3.61 10.55 -2.39
N PHE A 91 4.47 10.58 -1.38
CA PHE A 91 5.63 11.47 -1.31
C PHE A 91 6.93 10.70 -1.51
N PRO A 92 7.97 11.30 -2.11
CA PRO A 92 9.24 10.62 -2.34
C PRO A 92 9.94 10.27 -1.04
N ILE A 93 10.59 9.11 -1.01
CA ILE A 93 11.48 8.64 0.08
C ILE A 93 12.73 8.00 -0.49
N ASP A 94 13.77 7.89 0.35
CA ASP A 94 14.96 7.11 0.01
C ASP A 94 14.72 5.60 0.17
N SER A 95 15.61 4.81 -0.45
CA SER A 95 15.54 3.34 -0.42
C SER A 95 15.67 2.78 1.00
N ARG A 96 16.50 3.38 1.85
CA ARG A 96 16.72 2.91 3.23
C ARG A 96 15.44 3.01 4.05
N ASN A 97 14.72 4.13 3.94
CA ASN A 97 13.45 4.34 4.61
C ASN A 97 12.34 3.48 3.99
N TYR A 98 12.37 3.27 2.67
CA TYR A 98 11.46 2.33 2.00
C TYR A 98 11.60 0.92 2.56
N GLU A 99 12.81 0.36 2.60
CA GLU A 99 13.09 -0.96 3.14
C GLU A 99 12.74 -1.08 4.63
N ARG A 100 13.02 -0.02 5.41
CA ARG A 100 12.65 0.03 6.82
C ARG A 100 11.13 -0.04 7.01
N PHE A 101 10.37 0.76 6.28
CA PHE A 101 8.91 0.74 6.33
C PHE A 101 8.34 -0.58 5.86
N ARG A 102 8.88 -1.14 4.77
CA ARG A 102 8.54 -2.47 4.25
C ARG A 102 8.69 -3.55 5.32
N LYS A 103 9.86 -3.62 5.98
CA LYS A 103 10.13 -4.60 7.04
C LYS A 103 9.18 -4.44 8.23
N VAL A 104 8.93 -3.22 8.66
CA VAL A 104 8.01 -2.93 9.78
C VAL A 104 6.58 -3.32 9.43
N ALA A 105 6.09 -2.97 8.24
CA ALA A 105 4.74 -3.27 7.79
C ALA A 105 4.47 -4.78 7.74
N ILE A 106 5.40 -5.54 7.15
CA ILE A 106 5.31 -7.01 7.08
C ILE A 106 5.36 -7.62 8.48
N ALA A 107 6.26 -7.15 9.34
CA ALA A 107 6.35 -7.64 10.73
C ALA A 107 5.08 -7.33 11.54
N LEU A 108 4.45 -6.17 11.33
CA LEU A 108 3.18 -5.82 11.97
C LEU A 108 2.06 -6.75 11.48
N TYR A 109 2.00 -7.07 10.20
CA TYR A 109 1.01 -8.00 9.67
C TYR A 109 1.15 -9.41 10.26
N HIS A 110 2.36 -9.96 10.33
CA HIS A 110 2.60 -11.29 10.90
C HIS A 110 2.27 -11.39 12.40
N ARG A 111 2.17 -10.27 13.11
CA ARG A 111 1.80 -10.22 14.53
C ARG A 111 0.29 -10.13 14.75
N GLN A 112 -0.51 -10.00 13.69
CA GLN A 112 -1.95 -9.85 13.86
C GLN A 112 -2.60 -11.14 14.34
N PRO A 113 -3.51 -11.08 15.32
CA PRO A 113 -4.21 -12.25 15.82
C PRO A 113 -5.12 -12.85 14.75
N LEU A 114 -5.27 -14.17 14.79
CA LEU A 114 -6.35 -14.86 14.08
C LEU A 114 -7.65 -14.74 14.88
N VAL A 115 -8.78 -14.82 14.17
CA VAL A 115 -10.10 -14.85 14.82
C VAL A 115 -10.20 -16.10 15.69
N ASP A 116 -10.41 -15.90 16.99
CA ASP A 116 -10.71 -16.98 17.92
C ASP A 116 -12.21 -17.29 17.89
N PHE A 117 -12.60 -18.26 17.06
CA PHE A 117 -13.99 -18.67 16.90
C PHE A 117 -14.63 -19.20 18.18
N SER A 118 -13.84 -19.62 19.17
CA SER A 118 -14.38 -20.12 20.44
C SER A 118 -15.09 -19.03 21.27
N LYS A 119 -14.73 -17.76 21.05
CA LYS A 119 -15.34 -16.59 21.71
C LYS A 119 -16.77 -16.31 21.24
N PHE A 120 -17.22 -16.91 20.15
CA PHE A 120 -18.55 -16.70 19.57
C PHE A 120 -19.57 -17.77 19.98
N LYS A 121 -19.28 -18.57 21.01
CA LYS A 121 -20.20 -19.59 21.51
C LYS A 121 -21.36 -18.96 22.30
N GLY A 122 -22.58 -19.41 22.01
CA GLY A 122 -23.80 -18.95 22.68
C GLY A 122 -24.52 -17.82 21.95
N LYS A 123 -25.67 -17.39 22.51
CA LYS A 123 -26.44 -16.28 21.96
C LYS A 123 -25.66 -14.98 22.15
N GLN A 124 -25.33 -14.32 21.04
CA GLN A 124 -24.70 -13.00 21.08
C GLN A 124 -25.69 -12.00 21.69
N THR A 125 -25.30 -11.30 22.77
CA THR A 125 -26.17 -10.37 23.51
C THR A 125 -25.93 -8.91 23.14
N TYR A 126 -25.04 -8.63 22.19
CA TYR A 126 -24.80 -7.28 21.70
C TYR A 126 -25.83 -6.89 20.63
N SER A 127 -26.16 -5.60 20.58
CA SER A 127 -27.09 -5.04 19.59
C SER A 127 -26.41 -4.96 18.23
N ILE A 128 -26.97 -5.63 17.22
CA ILE A 128 -26.58 -5.46 15.82
C ILE A 128 -27.34 -4.24 15.28
N HIS A 129 -26.63 -3.24 14.77
CA HIS A 129 -27.26 -2.16 14.00
C HIS A 129 -27.35 -2.60 12.54
N GLN A 130 -28.49 -3.15 12.16
CA GLN A 130 -28.81 -3.37 10.75
C GLN A 130 -29.22 -2.04 10.14
N ILE A 131 -28.47 -1.58 9.14
CA ILE A 131 -28.97 -0.58 8.22
C ILE A 131 -29.94 -1.32 7.30
N ILE A 132 -31.23 -1.22 7.61
CA ILE A 132 -32.29 -1.62 6.67
C ILE A 132 -32.30 -0.51 5.61
N GLY A 133 -31.75 -0.82 4.43
CA GLY A 133 -31.95 0.00 3.24
C GLY A 133 -33.26 -0.41 2.57
N ASP A 134 -34.03 0.57 2.10
CA ASP A 134 -35.16 0.35 1.19
C ASP A 134 -34.71 -0.29 -0.14
#